data_AF-A0A965HIN7-F1
#
_entry.id   AF-A0A965HIN7-F1
#
_cell.length_a   1.000
_cell.length_b   1.000
_cell.length_c   1.000
_cell.angle_alpha   90.00
_cell.angle_beta   90.00
_cell.angle_gamma   90.00
#
_symmetry.space_group_name_H-M   'P 1'
#
loop_
_entity.id
_entity.type
_entity.pdbx_description
1 polymer ?
#
loop_
_entity_poly.entity_id
_entity_poly.type
_entity_poly.pdbx_seq_one_letter_code
_entity_poly.pdbx_strand_id
1 'polypeptide(L)'
;MKVAQENLPQPHSNTLLALQVTDPMTVTLQIGIGAGILLSLPFVLFFIGQYLLPALEERERGLLLPVFAMGTVLFLAGSFFCYFLVLPRALRFFQEFNQWLGLETSWTMASYTDFALQMLVGFGLSFELPLVMVILARLGILEQRVVADHRRHAIVALLVLAACVTPTSDPFNLGLMFVPLYGLFELGLAGMGWVTKRR
;
A
#
# COMPACT_ATOMS: atom_id res chain seq x y z
N MET A 1 -41.10 25.20 -15.45
CA MET A 1 -39.76 25.14 -14.82
C MET A 1 -39.71 24.45 -13.46
N LYS A 2 -40.81 24.28 -12.70
CA LYS A 2 -40.83 23.51 -11.43
C LYS A 2 -40.96 21.98 -11.59
N VAL A 3 -41.42 21.50 -12.75
CA VAL A 3 -41.73 20.07 -12.98
C VAL A 3 -40.48 19.22 -13.30
N ALA A 4 -39.35 19.85 -13.65
CA ALA A 4 -38.12 19.13 -13.99
C ALA A 4 -37.20 18.82 -12.78
N GLN A 5 -37.49 19.37 -11.59
CA GLN A 5 -36.77 19.05 -10.35
C GLN A 5 -37.44 17.91 -9.56
N GLU A 6 -38.61 17.44 -9.99
CA GLU A 6 -39.40 16.43 -9.28
C GLU A 6 -38.98 14.99 -9.59
N ASN A 7 -38.10 14.80 -10.58
CA ASN A 7 -37.59 13.48 -11.02
C ASN A 7 -36.09 13.29 -10.80
N LEU A 8 -35.50 13.96 -9.80
CA LEU A 8 -34.18 13.54 -9.34
C LEU A 8 -34.38 12.25 -8.53
N PRO A 9 -33.88 11.08 -9.00
CA PRO A 9 -33.94 9.86 -8.21
C PRO A 9 -33.31 10.18 -6.86
N GLN A 10 -34.09 9.99 -5.78
CA GLN A 10 -33.58 10.23 -4.44
C GLN A 10 -32.27 9.47 -4.28
N PRO A 11 -31.20 10.12 -3.78
CA PRO A 11 -29.93 9.46 -3.62
C PRO A 11 -30.19 8.29 -2.67
N HIS A 12 -30.08 7.07 -3.21
CA HIS A 12 -29.97 5.91 -2.36
C HIS A 12 -28.74 6.19 -1.49
N SER A 13 -28.77 5.85 -0.20
CA SER A 13 -27.77 6.30 0.79
C SER A 13 -26.31 5.90 0.49
N ASN A 14 -26.05 5.25 -0.66
CA ASN A 14 -24.76 4.77 -1.15
C ASN A 14 -24.44 5.23 -2.59
N THR A 15 -25.11 6.25 -3.16
CA THR A 15 -24.77 6.71 -4.53
C THR A 15 -23.58 7.68 -4.50
N LEU A 16 -22.49 7.33 -5.19
CA LEU A 16 -21.34 8.21 -5.37
C LEU A 16 -21.72 9.40 -6.28
N LEU A 17 -21.48 10.62 -5.80
CA LEU A 17 -21.81 11.83 -6.55
C LEU A 17 -20.69 12.21 -7.52
N ALA A 18 -21.07 12.64 -8.72
CA ALA A 18 -20.19 13.38 -9.63
C ALA A 18 -20.55 14.85 -9.49
N LEU A 19 -19.68 15.63 -8.83
CA LEU A 19 -19.93 17.06 -8.59
C LEU A 19 -19.33 17.90 -9.72
N GLN A 20 -18.30 17.40 -10.39
CA GLN A 20 -17.69 18.05 -11.54
C GLN A 20 -18.01 17.28 -12.82
N VAL A 21 -18.18 18.02 -13.92
CA VAL A 21 -18.43 17.45 -15.25
C VAL A 21 -17.27 16.56 -15.72
N THR A 22 -16.06 16.84 -15.22
CA THR A 22 -14.83 16.10 -15.52
C THR A 22 -14.65 14.82 -14.70
N ASP A 23 -15.42 14.63 -13.62
CA ASP A 23 -15.21 13.51 -12.67
C ASP A 23 -15.19 12.13 -13.36
N PRO A 24 -16.16 11.78 -14.23
CA PRO A 24 -16.17 10.44 -14.84
C PRO A 24 -14.96 10.16 -15.72
N MET A 25 -14.47 11.18 -16.45
CA MET A 25 -13.28 11.06 -17.30
C MET A 25 -12.02 10.88 -16.45
N THR A 26 -11.85 11.72 -15.42
CA THR A 26 -10.69 11.65 -14.53
C THR A 26 -10.63 10.31 -13.80
N VAL A 27 -11.75 9.85 -13.25
CA VAL A 27 -11.85 8.55 -12.55
C VAL A 27 -11.49 7.40 -13.48
N THR A 28 -12.01 7.39 -14.71
CA THR A 28 -11.71 6.33 -15.68
C THR A 28 -10.21 6.30 -16.00
N LEU A 29 -9.59 7.47 -16.18
CA LEU A 29 -8.16 7.58 -16.44
C LEU A 29 -7.32 7.12 -15.24
N GLN A 30 -7.68 7.55 -14.04
CA GLN A 30 -7.00 7.16 -12.79
C GLN A 30 -7.06 5.65 -12.57
N ILE A 31 -8.22 5.03 -12.77
CA ILE A 31 -8.36 3.57 -12.65
C ILE A 31 -7.50 2.87 -13.69
N GLY A 32 -7.50 3.33 -14.95
CA GLY A 32 -6.67 2.76 -16.01
C GLY A 32 -5.17 2.83 -15.69
N ILE A 33 -4.69 4.00 -15.26
CA ILE A 33 -3.30 4.21 -14.85
C ILE A 33 -2.96 3.39 -13.61
N GLY A 34 -3.79 3.45 -12.58
CA GLY A 34 -3.58 2.74 -11.31
C GLY A 34 -3.53 1.23 -11.50
N ALA A 35 -4.45 0.67 -12.28
CA ALA A 35 -4.44 -0.75 -12.64
C ALA A 35 -3.20 -1.12 -13.46
N GLY A 36 -2.79 -0.27 -14.40
CA GLY A 36 -1.56 -0.46 -15.18
C GLY A 36 -0.31 -0.46 -14.30
N ILE A 37 -0.23 0.43 -13.32
CA ILE A 37 0.86 0.46 -12.32
C ILE A 37 0.85 -0.83 -11.49
N LEU A 38 -0.31 -1.23 -10.96
CA LEU A 38 -0.44 -2.47 -10.17
C LEU A 38 0.00 -3.71 -10.96
N LEU A 39 -0.39 -3.82 -12.23
CA LEU A 39 -0.06 -4.94 -13.11
C LEU A 39 1.40 -4.92 -13.57
N SER A 40 2.00 -3.73 -13.72
CA SER A 40 3.40 -3.60 -14.15
C SER A 40 4.40 -3.74 -13.00
N LEU A 41 3.99 -3.49 -11.75
CA LEU A 41 4.86 -3.56 -10.57
C LEU A 41 5.62 -4.91 -10.41
N PRO A 42 5.01 -6.09 -10.63
CA PRO A 42 5.74 -7.36 -10.67
C PRO A 42 6.91 -7.38 -11.66
N PHE A 43 6.72 -6.80 -12.85
CA PHE A 43 7.76 -6.70 -13.87
C PHE A 43 8.83 -5.69 -13.48
N VAL A 44 8.44 -4.55 -12.88
CA VAL A 44 9.39 -3.55 -12.37
C VAL A 44 10.29 -4.17 -11.29
N LEU A 45 9.72 -4.91 -10.34
CA LEU A 45 10.48 -5.63 -9.31
C LEU A 45 11.45 -6.64 -9.92
N PHE A 46 11.02 -7.36 -10.95
CA PHE A 46 11.90 -8.28 -11.69
C PHE A 46 13.08 -7.54 -12.34
N PHE A 47 12.86 -6.39 -12.98
CA PHE A 47 13.95 -5.60 -13.59
C PHE A 47 14.90 -4.99 -12.57
N ILE A 48 14.38 -4.45 -11.46
CA ILE A 48 15.21 -3.97 -10.34
C ILE A 48 16.06 -5.12 -9.80
N GLY A 49 15.47 -6.30 -9.72
CA GLY A 49 16.15 -7.51 -9.32
C GLY A 49 17.30 -7.94 -10.22
N GLN A 50 17.08 -7.86 -11.53
CA GLN A 50 18.10 -8.13 -12.53
C GLN A 50 19.26 -7.12 -12.46
N TYR A 51 18.99 -5.88 -12.06
CA TYR A 51 20.02 -4.88 -11.82
C TYR A 51 20.85 -5.17 -10.56
N LEU A 52 20.26 -5.79 -9.53
CA LEU A 52 20.96 -6.23 -8.32
C LEU A 52 21.77 -7.52 -8.53
N LEU A 53 21.43 -8.31 -9.55
CA LEU A 53 22.10 -9.56 -9.94
C LEU A 53 23.64 -9.51 -10.00
N PRO A 54 24.29 -8.47 -10.58
CA PRO A 54 25.75 -8.32 -10.55
C PRO A 54 26.33 -8.05 -9.16
N ALA A 55 25.54 -7.55 -8.21
CA ALA A 55 25.97 -7.32 -6.83
C ALA A 55 25.93 -8.59 -5.96
N LEU A 56 25.33 -9.67 -6.45
CA LEU A 56 25.29 -10.97 -5.77
C LEU A 56 26.40 -11.91 -6.25
N GLU A 57 26.91 -12.73 -5.32
CA GLU A 57 27.89 -13.76 -5.61
C GLU A 57 27.36 -14.77 -6.65
N GLU A 58 28.26 -15.33 -7.47
CA GLU A 58 27.88 -16.22 -8.58
C GLU A 58 27.12 -17.46 -8.14
N ARG A 59 27.38 -17.95 -6.92
CA ARG A 59 26.66 -19.07 -6.29
C ARG A 59 25.25 -18.69 -5.83
N GLU A 60 24.98 -17.42 -5.58
CA GLU A 60 23.70 -16.94 -5.03
C GLU A 60 22.72 -16.42 -6.10
N ARG A 61 23.17 -16.31 -7.36
CA ARG A 61 22.34 -15.85 -8.49
C ARG A 61 21.06 -16.68 -8.68
N GLY A 62 21.10 -17.99 -8.39
CA GLY A 62 19.93 -18.87 -8.48
C GLY A 62 18.85 -18.59 -7.41
N LEU A 63 19.20 -17.93 -6.30
CA LEU A 63 18.26 -17.61 -5.23
C LEU A 63 17.42 -16.35 -5.53
N LEU A 64 17.80 -15.57 -6.53
CA LEU A 64 17.09 -14.36 -6.91
C LEU A 64 15.70 -14.65 -7.50
N LEU A 65 15.60 -15.65 -8.38
CA LEU A 65 14.33 -16.01 -9.00
C LEU A 65 13.21 -16.36 -7.99
N PRO A 66 13.43 -17.23 -6.97
CA PRO A 66 12.41 -17.49 -5.96
C PRO A 66 12.15 -16.28 -5.04
N VAL A 67 13.15 -15.44 -4.78
CA VAL A 67 12.99 -14.21 -4.00
C VAL A 67 12.07 -13.22 -4.74
N PHE A 68 12.25 -13.01 -6.04
CA PHE A 68 11.36 -12.15 -6.83
C PHE A 68 9.96 -12.72 -7.01
N ALA A 69 9.83 -14.04 -7.17
CA ALA A 69 8.53 -14.69 -7.18
C ALA A 69 7.80 -14.45 -5.84
N MET A 70 8.51 -14.54 -4.72
CA MET A 70 7.97 -14.24 -3.39
C MET A 70 7.61 -12.76 -3.24
N GLY A 71 8.42 -11.84 -3.77
CA GLY A 71 8.10 -10.41 -3.87
C GLY A 71 6.78 -10.15 -4.60
N THR A 72 6.65 -10.70 -5.81
CA THR A 72 5.41 -10.59 -6.59
C THR A 72 4.18 -11.09 -5.81
N VAL A 73 4.33 -12.21 -5.10
CA VAL A 73 3.27 -12.75 -4.23
C VAL A 73 2.98 -11.80 -3.07
N LEU A 74 4.01 -11.23 -2.42
CA LEU A 74 3.84 -10.24 -1.35
C LEU A 74 3.14 -8.97 -1.85
N PHE A 75 3.52 -8.43 -3.01
CA PHE A 75 2.88 -7.27 -3.62
C PHE A 75 1.39 -7.49 -3.87
N LEU A 76 1.05 -8.62 -4.50
CA LEU A 76 -0.34 -9.00 -4.75
C LEU A 76 -1.08 -9.21 -3.44
N ALA A 77 -0.49 -9.92 -2.48
CA ALA A 77 -1.07 -10.12 -1.15
C ALA A 77 -1.32 -8.79 -0.42
N GLY A 78 -0.40 -7.84 -0.50
CA GLY A 78 -0.54 -6.50 0.08
C GLY A 78 -1.67 -5.70 -0.56
N SER A 79 -1.76 -5.74 -1.89
CA SER A 79 -2.85 -5.09 -2.64
C SER A 79 -4.21 -5.70 -2.29
N PHE A 80 -4.30 -7.03 -2.23
CA PHE A 80 -5.51 -7.75 -1.81
C PHE A 80 -5.88 -7.46 -0.35
N PHE A 81 -4.90 -7.46 0.54
CA PHE A 81 -5.08 -7.13 1.95
C PHE A 81 -5.62 -5.70 2.11
N CYS A 82 -5.07 -4.76 1.35
CA CYS A 82 -5.56 -3.38 1.37
C CYS A 82 -7.04 -3.31 0.93
N TYR A 83 -7.37 -3.88 -0.23
CA TYR A 83 -8.72 -3.82 -0.79
C TYR A 83 -9.78 -4.47 0.13
N PHE A 84 -9.50 -5.66 0.66
CA PHE A 84 -10.49 -6.42 1.42
C PHE A 84 -10.54 -6.08 2.91
N LEU A 85 -9.42 -5.67 3.51
CA LEU A 85 -9.30 -5.52 4.96
C LEU A 85 -9.13 -4.06 5.39
N VAL A 86 -8.27 -3.29 4.72
CA VAL A 86 -7.93 -1.94 5.17
C VAL A 86 -8.93 -0.92 4.67
N LEU A 87 -9.18 -0.90 3.36
CA LEU A 87 -10.07 0.04 2.70
C LEU A 87 -11.48 0.09 3.33
N PRO A 88 -12.19 -1.03 3.57
CA PRO A 88 -13.50 -0.97 4.20
C PRO A 88 -13.45 -0.49 5.66
N ARG A 89 -12.36 -0.76 6.38
CA ARG A 89 -12.20 -0.27 7.77
C ARG A 89 -11.95 1.23 7.80
N ALA A 90 -11.12 1.75 6.91
CA ALA A 90 -10.88 3.17 6.75
C ALA A 90 -12.17 3.93 6.39
N LEU A 91 -12.93 3.41 5.41
CA LEU A 91 -14.20 4.02 4.99
C LEU A 91 -15.25 4.02 6.11
N ARG A 92 -15.38 2.90 6.84
CA ARG A 92 -16.28 2.82 8.00
C ARG A 92 -15.91 3.82 9.08
N PHE A 93 -14.62 3.92 9.39
CA PHE A 93 -14.14 4.91 10.36
C PHE A 93 -14.52 6.33 9.97
N PHE A 94 -14.30 6.73 8.71
CA PHE A 94 -14.70 8.06 8.25
C PHE A 94 -16.22 8.27 8.32
N GLN A 95 -17.02 7.26 7.99
CA GLN A 95 -18.48 7.35 8.11
C GLN A 95 -18.91 7.54 9.57
N GLU A 96 -18.40 6.73 10.50
CA GLU A 96 -18.70 6.81 11.93
C GLU A 96 -18.24 8.15 12.52
N PHE A 97 -17.06 8.63 12.11
CA PHE A 97 -16.53 9.92 12.54
C PHE A 97 -17.39 11.10 12.08
N ASN A 98 -17.83 11.09 10.82
CA ASN A 98 -18.72 12.14 10.29
C ASN A 98 -20.09 12.13 10.96
N GLN A 99 -20.65 10.94 11.25
CA GLN A 99 -21.89 10.80 12.02
C GLN A 99 -21.75 11.37 13.43
N TRP A 100 -20.63 11.13 14.10
CA TRP A 100 -20.35 11.68 15.43
C TRP A 100 -20.30 13.22 15.43
N LEU A 101 -19.80 13.82 14.35
CA LEU A 101 -19.81 15.27 14.13
C LEU A 101 -21.18 15.83 13.69
N GLY A 102 -22.16 14.97 13.41
CA GLY A 102 -23.47 15.38 12.88
C GLY A 102 -23.42 15.89 11.43
N LEU A 103 -22.38 15.52 10.67
CA LEU A 103 -22.19 15.94 9.28
C LEU A 103 -22.67 14.84 8.32
N GLU A 104 -23.65 15.17 7.46
CA GLU A 104 -24.02 14.30 6.34
C GLU A 104 -22.93 14.37 5.26
N THR A 105 -22.14 13.30 5.14
CA THR A 105 -21.04 13.23 4.17
C THR A 105 -21.45 12.45 2.94
N SER A 106 -21.42 13.12 1.79
CA SER A 106 -21.59 12.49 0.48
C SER A 106 -20.22 12.28 -0.17
N TRP A 107 -19.86 11.04 -0.46
CA TRP A 107 -18.60 10.71 -1.13
C TRP A 107 -18.70 10.97 -2.63
N THR A 108 -17.69 11.63 -3.19
CA THR A 108 -17.59 11.80 -4.65
C THR A 108 -16.86 10.64 -5.28
N MET A 109 -17.21 10.33 -6.54
CA MET A 109 -16.52 9.30 -7.34
C MET A 109 -15.00 9.52 -7.37
N ALA A 110 -14.57 10.78 -7.58
CA ALA A 110 -13.17 11.16 -7.68
C ALA A 110 -12.42 10.94 -6.37
N SER A 111 -12.95 11.45 -5.24
CA SER A 111 -12.30 11.32 -3.93
C SER A 111 -12.20 9.87 -3.48
N TYR A 112 -13.27 9.08 -3.68
CA TYR A 112 -13.26 7.65 -3.35
C TYR A 112 -12.20 6.90 -4.16
N THR A 113 -12.15 7.14 -5.48
CA THR A 113 -11.23 6.44 -6.38
C THR A 113 -9.78 6.80 -6.07
N ASP A 114 -9.49 8.08 -5.88
CA ASP A 114 -8.15 8.55 -5.55
C ASP A 114 -7.67 7.97 -4.21
N PHE A 115 -8.52 8.01 -3.18
CA PHE A 115 -8.23 7.39 -1.89
C PHE A 115 -7.96 5.89 -2.01
N ALA A 116 -8.82 5.16 -2.73
CA ALA A 116 -8.69 3.72 -2.90
C ALA A 116 -7.41 3.35 -3.67
N LEU A 117 -7.10 4.04 -4.77
CA LEU A 117 -5.92 3.76 -5.59
C LEU A 117 -4.62 4.06 -4.84
N GLN A 118 -4.54 5.21 -4.15
CA GLN A 118 -3.36 5.57 -3.36
C GLN A 118 -3.11 4.57 -2.23
N MET A 119 -4.17 4.15 -1.52
CA MET A 119 -4.08 3.08 -0.53
C MET A 119 -3.61 1.76 -1.14
N LEU A 120 -4.17 1.34 -2.28
CA LEU A 120 -3.84 0.06 -2.91
C LEU A 120 -2.37 -0.01 -3.33
N VAL A 121 -1.90 1.04 -4.02
CA VAL A 121 -0.48 1.17 -4.43
C VAL A 121 0.43 1.27 -3.22
N GLY A 122 0.03 2.08 -2.23
CA GLY A 122 0.80 2.30 -1.01
C GLY A 122 1.01 1.05 -0.18
N PHE A 123 -0.04 0.26 0.03
CA PHE A 123 0.05 -1.02 0.71
C PHE A 123 0.79 -2.07 -0.12
N GLY A 124 0.57 -2.14 -1.42
CA GLY A 124 1.35 -3.02 -2.30
C GLY A 124 2.85 -2.78 -2.18
N LEU A 125 3.29 -1.52 -2.30
CA LEU A 125 4.70 -1.13 -2.13
C LEU A 125 5.21 -1.38 -0.72
N SER A 126 4.39 -1.14 0.30
CA SER A 126 4.74 -1.40 1.69
C SER A 126 5.03 -2.87 1.97
N PHE A 127 4.32 -3.78 1.30
CA PHE A 127 4.54 -5.21 1.39
C PHE A 127 5.86 -5.66 0.74
N GLU A 128 6.57 -4.80 0.01
CA GLU A 128 7.93 -5.10 -0.48
C GLU A 128 9.01 -4.86 0.59
N LEU A 129 8.70 -4.20 1.71
CA LEU A 129 9.67 -3.94 2.78
C LEU A 129 10.42 -5.21 3.27
N PRO A 130 9.75 -6.35 3.55
CA PRO A 130 10.45 -7.55 3.98
C PRO A 130 11.42 -8.06 2.92
N LEU A 131 11.04 -7.99 1.64
CA LEU A 131 11.88 -8.41 0.52
C LEU A 131 13.13 -7.55 0.44
N VAL A 132 12.96 -6.23 0.48
CA VAL A 132 14.05 -5.24 0.44
C VAL A 132 15.02 -5.45 1.60
N MET A 133 14.51 -5.66 2.82
CA MET A 133 15.35 -5.95 3.99
C MET A 133 16.18 -7.22 3.82
N VAL A 134 15.58 -8.31 3.34
CA VAL A 134 16.29 -9.57 3.09
C VAL A 134 17.38 -9.42 2.03
N ILE A 135 17.10 -8.69 0.93
CA ILE A 135 18.07 -8.42 -0.12
C ILE A 135 19.23 -7.55 0.42
N LEU A 136 18.94 -6.50 1.18
CA LEU A 136 19.97 -5.65 1.80
C LEU A 136 20.85 -6.42 2.77
N ALA A 137 20.27 -7.35 3.55
CA ALA A 137 21.04 -8.23 4.42
C ALA A 137 21.90 -9.22 3.66
N ARG A 138 21.41 -9.73 2.52
CA ARG A 138 22.19 -10.59 1.62
C ARG A 138 23.42 -9.89 1.05
N LEU A 139 23.26 -8.64 0.65
CA LEU A 139 24.36 -7.81 0.14
C LEU A 139 25.35 -7.40 1.24
N GLY A 140 25.08 -7.69 2.51
CA GLY A 140 25.90 -7.27 3.63
C GLY A 140 25.81 -5.77 3.95
N ILE A 141 24.86 -5.06 3.33
CA ILE A 141 24.61 -3.63 3.58
C ILE A 141 23.90 -3.43 4.93
N LEU A 142 23.05 -4.39 5.31
CA LEU A 142 22.22 -4.31 6.51
C LEU A 142 22.44 -5.52 7.41
N GLU A 143 22.93 -5.29 8.62
CA GLU A 143 23.13 -6.37 9.60
C GLU A 143 21.90 -6.55 10.50
N GLN A 144 21.43 -7.79 10.66
CA GLN A 144 20.24 -8.10 11.47
C GLN A 144 20.39 -7.59 12.92
N ARG A 145 21.59 -7.74 13.51
CA ARG A 145 21.88 -7.28 14.87
C ARG A 145 21.74 -5.78 15.01
N VAL A 146 22.32 -5.02 14.07
CA VAL A 146 22.25 -3.56 14.06
C VAL A 146 20.78 -3.09 13.96
N VAL A 147 19.99 -3.70 13.09
CA VAL A 147 18.56 -3.38 12.94
C VAL A 147 17.76 -3.74 14.19
N ALA A 148 18.05 -4.89 14.81
CA ALA A 148 17.40 -5.33 16.04
C ALA A 148 17.75 -4.43 17.25
N ASP A 149 18.97 -3.92 17.32
CA ASP A 149 19.42 -3.01 18.39
C ASP A 149 18.85 -1.59 18.19
N HIS A 150 18.60 -1.19 16.94
CA HIS A 150 18.10 0.14 16.58
C HIS A 150 16.60 0.16 16.23
N ARG A 151 15.80 -0.76 16.78
CA ARG A 151 14.33 -0.84 16.56
C ARG A 151 13.60 0.48 16.73
N ARG A 152 14.00 1.29 17.73
CA ARG A 152 13.43 2.62 17.96
C ARG A 152 13.56 3.55 16.76
N HIS A 153 14.66 3.47 16.01
CA HIS A 153 14.87 4.27 14.81
C HIS A 153 14.09 3.70 13.61
N ALA A 154 14.00 2.38 13.51
CA ALA A 154 13.17 1.72 12.50
C ALA A 154 11.68 2.10 12.67
N ILE A 155 11.16 2.14 13.90
CA ILE A 155 9.79 2.58 14.19
C ILE A 155 9.54 4.00 13.65
N VAL A 156 10.46 4.94 13.90
CA VAL A 156 10.33 6.32 13.40
C VAL A 156 10.37 6.36 11.87
N ALA A 157 11.30 5.62 11.24
CA ALA A 157 11.38 5.55 9.79
C ALA A 157 10.10 4.95 9.16
N LEU A 158 9.54 3.90 9.77
CA LEU A 158 8.29 3.28 9.35
C LEU A 158 7.10 4.21 9.54
N LEU A 159 7.09 5.01 10.61
CA LEU A 159 6.03 6.00 10.85
C LEU A 159 6.07 7.10 9.77
N VAL A 160 7.26 7.57 9.41
CA VAL A 160 7.46 8.55 8.33
C VAL A 160 7.05 7.96 6.97
N LEU A 161 7.43 6.71 6.69
CA LEU A 161 6.99 6.00 5.49
C LEU A 161 5.47 5.84 5.44
N ALA A 162 4.85 5.43 6.55
CA ALA A 162 3.41 5.31 6.66
C ALA A 162 2.75 6.67 6.39
N ALA A 163 3.23 7.76 6.99
CA ALA A 163 2.67 9.10 6.78
C ALA A 163 2.80 9.61 5.33
N CYS A 164 3.87 9.23 4.63
CA CYS A 164 4.09 9.59 3.23
C CYS A 164 3.14 8.84 2.28
N VAL A 165 2.82 7.60 2.64
CA VAL A 165 2.03 6.70 1.80
C VAL A 165 0.53 6.76 2.12
N THR A 166 0.16 7.04 3.36
CA THR A 166 -1.24 7.24 3.73
C THR A 166 -1.78 8.49 3.04
N PRO A 167 -2.86 8.38 2.23
CA PRO A 167 -3.49 9.55 1.61
C PRO A 167 -4.04 10.53 2.65
N THR A 168 -4.42 10.02 3.82
CA THR A 168 -4.95 10.80 4.92
C THR A 168 -3.97 10.76 6.09
N SER A 169 -3.44 11.92 6.48
CA SER A 169 -2.51 12.04 7.61
C SER A 169 -3.22 12.07 8.98
N ASP A 170 -4.42 11.51 9.09
CA ASP A 170 -5.13 11.41 10.37
C ASP A 170 -4.56 10.27 11.24
N PRO A 171 -4.55 10.41 12.57
CA PRO A 171 -3.94 9.42 13.46
C PRO A 171 -4.52 8.00 13.33
N PHE A 172 -5.80 7.88 12.96
CA PHE A 172 -6.44 6.58 12.84
C PHE A 172 -5.97 5.83 11.60
N ASN A 173 -6.04 6.44 10.40
CA ASN A 173 -5.55 5.81 9.18
C ASN A 173 -4.04 5.60 9.22
N LEU A 174 -3.29 6.53 9.82
CA LEU A 174 -1.86 6.37 10.06
C LEU A 174 -1.59 5.12 10.91
N GLY A 175 -2.31 4.95 12.02
CA GLY A 175 -2.19 3.75 12.87
C GLY A 175 -2.63 2.47 12.15
N LEU A 176 -3.73 2.54 11.40
CA LEU A 176 -4.28 1.43 10.61
C LEU A 176 -3.29 0.94 9.55
N MET A 177 -2.47 1.83 8.98
CA MET A 177 -1.39 1.48 8.07
C MET A 177 -0.12 1.05 8.81
N PHE A 178 0.25 1.75 9.87
CA PHE A 178 1.47 1.51 10.62
C PHE A 178 1.50 0.10 11.25
N VAL A 179 0.37 -0.40 11.77
CA VAL A 179 0.31 -1.73 12.41
C VAL A 179 0.70 -2.86 11.43
N PRO A 180 0.09 -2.98 10.24
CA PRO A 180 0.56 -3.90 9.21
C PRO A 180 2.02 -3.68 8.81
N LEU A 181 2.43 -2.42 8.64
CA LEU A 181 3.79 -2.07 8.23
C LEU A 181 4.86 -2.52 9.24
N TYR A 182 4.58 -2.32 10.53
CA TYR A 182 5.44 -2.78 11.61
C TYR A 182 5.49 -4.31 11.67
N GLY A 183 4.37 -4.99 11.46
CA GLY A 183 4.33 -6.45 11.33
C GLY A 183 5.20 -6.97 10.18
N LEU A 184 5.17 -6.29 9.03
CA LEU A 184 6.02 -6.59 7.89
C LEU A 184 7.50 -6.36 8.20
N PHE A 185 7.82 -5.29 8.93
CA PHE A 185 9.19 -5.05 9.38
C PHE A 185 9.72 -6.19 10.27
N GLU A 186 8.91 -6.68 11.22
CA GLU A 186 9.30 -7.83 12.06
C GLU A 186 9.46 -9.12 11.22
N LEU A 187 8.59 -9.34 10.22
CA LEU A 187 8.72 -10.45 9.27
C LEU A 187 10.02 -10.33 8.45
N GLY A 188 10.36 -9.12 7.99
CA GLY A 188 11.61 -8.83 7.30
C GLY A 188 12.82 -9.12 8.19
N LEU A 189 12.78 -8.66 9.44
CA LEU A 189 13.82 -8.90 10.44
C LEU A 189 14.03 -10.39 10.74
N ALA A 190 12.94 -11.16 10.83
CA ALA A 190 13.00 -12.61 10.95
C ALA A 190 13.59 -13.27 9.69
N GLY A 191 13.18 -12.82 8.50
CA GLY A 191 13.72 -13.27 7.22
C GLY A 191 15.22 -13.05 7.08
N MET A 192 15.73 -11.88 7.50
CA MET A 192 17.16 -11.58 7.51
C MET A 192 17.95 -12.60 8.35
N GLY A 193 17.41 -13.03 9.49
CA GLY A 193 18.05 -14.02 10.37
C GLY A 193 18.09 -15.43 9.79
N TRP A 194 17.04 -15.84 9.07
CA TRP A 194 17.03 -17.14 8.39
C TRP A 194 18.11 -17.22 7.30
N VAL A 195 18.32 -16.11 6.60
CA VAL A 195 19.29 -16.01 5.52
C VAL A 195 20.73 -15.92 6.02
N THR A 196 20.99 -15.14 7.07
CA THR A 196 22.35 -15.02 7.64
C THR A 196 22.82 -16.28 8.35
N LYS A 197 21.91 -17.09 8.92
CA LYS A 197 22.25 -18.38 9.55
C LYS A 197 22.64 -19.48 8.53
N ARG A 198 22.37 -19.28 7.24
CA ARG A 198 22.70 -20.21 6.14
C ARG A 198 24.01 -19.88 5.41
N ARG A 199 24.69 -18.79 5.79
CA ARG A 199 26.11 -18.56 5.46
C ARG A 199 26.99 -19.37 6.40
#